data_AF-A0A1C6S8C2-F1
#
_entry.id   AF-A0A1C6S8C2-F1
#
_cell.length_a   1.000
_cell.length_b   1.000
_cell.length_c   1.000
_cell.angle_alpha   90.00
_cell.angle_beta   90.00
_cell.angle_gamma   90.00
#
_symmetry.space_group_name_H-M   'P 1'
#
loop_
_entity.id
_entity.type
_entity.pdbx_description
1 polymer ?
#
loop_
_entity_poly.entity_id
_entity_poly.type
_entity_poly.pdbx_seq_one_letter_code
_entity_poly.pdbx_strand_id
1 'polypeptide(L)'
;MAVEFRLTLAGDLPLEHVADLVAADTAEKPRPSGTNPRLFSARLYDTRGYALTVSSGSQGYFDAEGDDGARWEWEPETYADIDFSMRADDLVDKGIPNMMKAVARVLAARQEDAALVQNGNWLLLTRTAGELRRHRPTWWSHYGIDDLITP
;
A
#
# COMPACT_ATOMS: atom_id res chain seq x y z
N MET A 1 0.45 -11.43 16.23
CA MET A 1 -0.04 -11.60 14.84
C MET A 1 0.20 -10.29 14.12
N ALA A 2 0.81 -10.30 12.94
CA ALA A 2 1.01 -9.08 12.15
C ALA A 2 -0.22 -8.86 11.25
N VAL A 3 -0.53 -7.60 10.97
CA VAL A 3 -1.51 -7.20 9.97
C VAL A 3 -0.75 -6.57 8.82
N GLU A 4 -1.00 -7.03 7.60
CA GLU A 4 -0.28 -6.62 6.41
C GLU A 4 -1.22 -5.87 5.47
N PHE A 5 -0.70 -4.81 4.86
CA PHE A 5 -1.34 -4.09 3.78
C PHE A 5 -0.36 -3.95 2.64
N ARG A 6 -0.82 -4.22 1.41
CA ARG A 6 0.00 -4.08 0.22
C ARG A 6 -0.68 -3.14 -0.75
N LEU A 7 0.03 -2.07 -1.11
CA LEU A 7 -0.32 -1.23 -2.25
C LEU A 7 0.55 -1.65 -3.44
N THR A 8 -0.08 -2.15 -4.50
CA THR A 8 0.57 -2.49 -5.76
C THR A 8 0.29 -1.40 -6.79
N LEU A 9 1.31 -0.97 -7.52
CA LEU A 9 1.23 -0.04 -8.65
C LEU A 9 1.70 -0.78 -9.92
N ALA A 10 0.92 -0.72 -11.00
CA ALA A 10 1.34 -1.28 -12.28
C ALA A 10 2.40 -0.41 -12.97
N GLY A 11 3.32 -1.07 -13.66
CA GLY A 11 4.37 -0.44 -14.47
C GLY A 11 5.78 -0.64 -13.91
N ASP A 12 6.76 -0.31 -14.75
CA ASP A 12 8.18 -0.28 -14.40
C ASP A 12 8.50 1.08 -13.74
N LEU A 13 8.41 1.12 -12.41
CA LEU A 13 8.56 2.35 -11.65
C LEU A 13 9.92 2.44 -10.98
N PRO A 14 10.60 3.61 -11.01
CA PRO A 14 11.83 3.81 -10.25
C PRO A 14 11.54 3.71 -8.75
N LEU A 15 12.01 2.64 -8.11
CA LEU A 15 11.73 2.35 -6.69
C LEU A 15 12.19 3.45 -5.75
N GLU A 16 13.24 4.19 -6.10
CA GLU A 16 13.68 5.34 -5.31
C GLU A 16 12.60 6.43 -5.22
N HIS A 17 11.92 6.75 -6.33
CA HIS A 17 10.82 7.71 -6.33
C HIS A 17 9.61 7.17 -5.56
N VAL A 18 9.32 5.88 -5.66
CA VAL A 18 8.24 5.25 -4.88
C VAL A 18 8.57 5.31 -3.38
N ALA A 19 9.82 5.02 -3.01
CA ALA A 19 10.32 5.10 -1.63
C ALA A 19 10.29 6.54 -1.08
N ASP A 20 10.51 7.55 -1.92
CA ASP A 20 10.34 8.96 -1.52
C ASP A 20 8.88 9.30 -1.21
N LEU A 21 7.94 8.83 -2.03
CA LEU A 21 6.52 9.16 -1.87
C LEU A 21 5.87 8.57 -0.63
N VAL A 22 6.37 7.43 -0.13
CA VAL A 22 5.85 6.76 1.06
C VAL A 22 6.39 7.36 2.36
N ALA A 23 7.50 8.09 2.33
CA ALA A 23 8.14 8.69 3.50
C ALA A 23 7.49 10.03 3.87
N ALA A 24 7.03 10.21 5.11
CA ALA A 24 6.42 11.49 5.49
C ALA A 24 7.48 12.59 5.75
N ASP A 25 8.71 12.18 6.06
CA ASP A 25 9.88 13.02 6.24
C ASP A 25 11.12 12.29 5.68
N THR A 26 12.19 13.05 5.40
CA THR A 26 13.48 12.54 4.91
C THR A 26 14.08 11.47 5.84
N ALA A 27 13.91 11.60 7.16
CA ALA A 27 14.39 10.63 8.14
C ALA A 27 13.66 9.28 8.06
N GLU A 28 12.46 9.26 7.50
CA GLU A 28 11.63 8.06 7.35
C GLU A 28 11.81 7.36 6.00
N LYS A 29 12.63 7.91 5.10
CA LYS A 29 12.87 7.37 3.76
C LYS A 29 13.36 5.91 3.85
N PRO A 30 12.64 4.95 3.25
CA PRO A 30 13.13 3.60 3.08
C PRO A 30 14.49 3.58 2.42
N ARG A 31 15.40 2.77 2.95
CA ARG A 31 16.76 2.65 2.41
C ARG A 31 16.89 1.35 1.64
N PRO A 32 17.71 1.31 0.58
CA PRO A 32 17.96 0.08 -0.14
C PRO A 32 18.53 -0.98 0.82
N SER A 33 18.05 -2.21 0.69
CA SER A 33 18.63 -3.35 1.37
C SER A 33 20.04 -3.55 0.84
N GLY A 34 21.03 -3.69 1.73
CA GLY A 34 22.44 -3.84 1.33
C GLY A 34 22.71 -5.03 0.41
N THR A 35 21.82 -6.01 0.36
CA THR A 35 21.93 -7.22 -0.48
C THR A 35 21.01 -7.23 -1.70
N ASN A 36 20.04 -6.32 -1.80
CA ASN A 36 19.10 -6.28 -2.91
C ASN A 36 18.74 -4.82 -3.25
N PRO A 37 19.25 -4.27 -4.37
CA PRO A 37 18.95 -2.89 -4.79
C PRO A 37 17.49 -2.71 -5.25
N ARG A 38 16.75 -3.80 -5.48
CA ARG A 38 15.32 -3.79 -5.81
C ARG A 38 14.41 -3.85 -4.58
N LEU A 39 14.96 -3.62 -3.40
CA LEU A 39 14.25 -3.71 -2.13
C LEU A 39 14.64 -2.53 -1.26
N PHE A 40 13.67 -1.69 -0.91
CA PHE A 40 13.85 -0.60 0.06
C PHE A 40 13.06 -0.93 1.32
N SER A 41 13.59 -0.59 2.48
CA SER A 41 12.87 -0.84 3.74
C SER A 41 13.11 0.24 4.79
N ALA A 42 12.12 0.43 5.65
CA ALA A 42 12.19 1.26 6.84
C ALA A 42 11.46 0.56 8.00
N ARG A 43 12.03 0.60 9.20
CA ARG A 43 11.37 0.11 10.41
C ARG A 43 10.86 1.31 11.20
N LEU A 44 9.55 1.57 11.11
CA LEU A 44 8.90 2.76 11.67
C LEU A 44 7.87 2.39 12.75
N TYR A 45 8.03 1.27 13.45
CA TYR A 45 7.09 0.83 14.50
C TYR A 45 6.91 1.93 15.57
N ASP A 46 8.01 2.50 16.05
CA ASP A 46 8.00 3.47 17.14
C ASP A 46 7.43 4.84 16.74
N THR A 47 7.41 5.20 15.45
CA THR A 47 6.93 6.52 14.98
C THR A 47 5.64 6.45 14.16
N ARG A 48 5.46 5.40 13.36
CA ARG A 48 4.31 5.21 12.45
C ARG A 48 3.49 3.94 12.68
N GLY A 49 3.96 3.00 13.50
CA GLY A 49 3.23 1.77 13.84
C GLY A 49 3.40 0.63 12.83
N TYR A 50 4.27 0.80 11.83
CA TYR A 50 4.54 -0.23 10.81
C TYR A 50 6.03 -0.32 10.45
N ALA A 51 6.44 -1.48 9.93
CA ALA A 51 7.57 -1.56 9.03
C ALA A 51 7.07 -1.46 7.58
N LEU A 52 7.90 -0.88 6.72
CA LEU A 52 7.61 -0.64 5.32
C LEU A 52 8.65 -1.33 4.46
N THR A 53 8.19 -1.96 3.39
CA THR A 53 9.03 -2.53 2.33
C THR A 53 8.52 -2.03 0.98
N VAL A 54 9.42 -1.63 0.10
CA VAL A 54 9.12 -1.25 -1.29
C VAL A 54 9.94 -2.13 -2.22
N SER A 55 9.30 -2.79 -3.18
CA SER A 55 9.96 -3.70 -4.11
C SER A 55 9.36 -3.63 -5.51
N SER A 56 10.09 -4.13 -6.51
CA SER A 56 9.60 -4.24 -7.90
C SER A 56 9.55 -5.69 -8.33
N GLY A 57 8.55 -6.05 -9.14
CA GLY A 57 8.44 -7.36 -9.76
C GLY A 57 7.92 -7.32 -11.19
N SER A 58 7.83 -8.50 -11.78
CA SER A 58 7.28 -8.73 -13.12
C SER A 58 6.43 -9.99 -13.11
N GLN A 59 5.49 -10.08 -14.05
CA GLN A 59 4.54 -11.19 -14.17
C GLN A 59 3.74 -11.35 -12.86
N GLY A 60 3.19 -10.23 -12.38
CA GLY A 60 2.41 -10.21 -11.16
C GLY A 60 1.08 -10.96 -11.34
N TYR A 61 0.63 -11.60 -10.28
CA TYR A 61 -0.71 -12.15 -10.16
C TYR A 61 -1.22 -11.81 -8.77
N PHE A 62 -2.29 -11.01 -8.72
CA PHE A 62 -2.89 -10.53 -7.50
C PHE A 62 -4.35 -10.92 -7.48
N ASP A 63 -4.79 -11.47 -6.36
CA ASP A 63 -6.19 -11.73 -6.11
C ASP A 63 -6.59 -11.24 -4.72
N ALA A 64 -7.88 -10.93 -4.60
CA ALA A 64 -8.49 -10.53 -3.34
C ALA A 64 -10.01 -10.69 -3.44
N GLU A 65 -10.69 -10.74 -2.29
CA GLU A 65 -12.14 -10.72 -2.21
C GLU A 65 -12.67 -9.28 -2.26
N GLY A 66 -13.59 -9.03 -3.20
CA GLY A 66 -14.29 -7.77 -3.38
C GLY A 66 -15.45 -7.55 -2.39
N ASP A 67 -16.34 -6.62 -2.74
CA ASP A 67 -17.49 -6.21 -1.92
C ASP A 67 -18.57 -7.29 -1.76
N ASP A 68 -18.77 -8.09 -2.79
CA ASP A 68 -19.85 -9.08 -2.93
C ASP A 68 -19.38 -10.53 -2.65
N GLY A 69 -18.16 -10.68 -2.13
CA GLY A 69 -17.51 -11.97 -1.97
C GLY A 69 -16.93 -12.53 -3.27
N ALA A 70 -17.08 -11.84 -4.41
CA ALA A 70 -16.46 -12.27 -5.65
C ALA A 70 -14.95 -12.07 -5.60
N ARG A 71 -14.24 -12.99 -6.25
CA ARG A 71 -12.79 -12.90 -6.42
C ARG A 71 -12.48 -11.83 -7.47
N TRP A 72 -11.69 -10.85 -7.06
CA TRP A 72 -11.03 -9.92 -7.94
C TRP A 72 -9.65 -10.46 -8.29
N GLU A 73 -9.24 -10.33 -9.55
CA GLU A 73 -7.95 -10.80 -10.06
C GLU A 73 -7.32 -9.72 -10.94
N TRP A 74 -5.99 -9.60 -10.89
CA TRP A 74 -5.23 -8.64 -11.66
C TRP A 74 -3.82 -9.14 -11.97
N GLU A 75 -3.40 -8.99 -13.23
CA GLU A 75 -2.13 -9.48 -13.75
C GLU A 75 -1.30 -8.35 -14.41
N PRO A 76 -0.59 -7.52 -13.63
CA PRO A 76 0.30 -6.52 -14.19
C PRO A 76 1.61 -7.17 -14.68
N GLU A 77 2.04 -6.81 -15.90
CA GLU A 77 3.29 -7.31 -16.49
C GLU A 77 4.53 -6.91 -15.68
N THR A 78 4.54 -5.68 -15.17
CA THR A 78 5.56 -5.13 -14.26
C THR A 78 4.84 -4.36 -13.16
N TYR A 79 5.39 -4.34 -11.96
CA TYR A 79 4.76 -3.66 -10.83
C TYR A 79 5.77 -3.20 -9.77
N ALA A 80 5.33 -2.26 -8.94
CA ALA A 80 5.96 -1.92 -7.67
C ALA A 80 5.00 -2.22 -6.51
N ASP A 81 5.48 -2.96 -5.52
CA ASP A 81 4.76 -3.29 -4.29
C ASP A 81 5.28 -2.44 -3.13
N ILE A 82 4.34 -1.97 -2.31
CA ILE A 82 4.58 -1.27 -1.06
C ILE A 82 3.87 -2.04 0.04
N ASP A 83 4.63 -2.78 0.85
CA ASP A 83 4.13 -3.60 1.95
C ASP A 83 4.28 -2.87 3.29
N PHE A 84 3.18 -2.77 4.02
CA PHE A 84 3.10 -2.25 5.38
C PHE A 84 2.82 -3.40 6.34
N SER A 85 3.78 -3.73 7.19
CA SER A 85 3.65 -4.75 8.24
C SER A 85 3.44 -4.07 9.59
N MET A 86 2.27 -4.27 10.19
CA MET A 86 1.86 -3.67 11.47
C MET A 86 1.76 -4.72 12.58
N ARG A 87 1.99 -4.27 13.82
CA ARG A 87 1.60 -5.05 15.01
C ARG A 87 0.12 -4.82 15.29
N ALA A 88 -0.60 -5.86 15.68
CA ALA A 88 -2.03 -5.75 15.98
C ALA A 88 -2.34 -4.69 17.04
N ASP A 89 -1.47 -4.54 18.04
CA ASP A 89 -1.67 -3.63 19.17
C ASP A 89 -1.59 -2.13 18.78
N ASP A 90 -0.84 -1.80 17.73
CA ASP A 90 -0.64 -0.41 17.25
C ASP A 90 -1.54 -0.05 16.06
N LEU A 91 -2.41 -0.97 15.64
CA LEU A 91 -3.11 -0.92 14.35
C LEU A 91 -4.05 0.29 14.25
N VAL A 92 -4.94 0.46 15.23
CA VAL A 92 -6.03 1.45 15.19
C VAL A 92 -5.51 2.86 15.44
N ASP A 93 -4.72 3.02 16.51
CA ASP A 93 -4.30 4.33 16.98
C ASP A 93 -3.24 4.98 16.08
N LYS A 94 -2.48 4.16 15.35
CA LYS A 94 -1.25 4.64 14.69
C LYS A 94 -1.02 4.04 13.32
N GLY A 95 -1.08 2.71 13.19
CA GLY A 95 -0.72 2.00 11.98
C GLY A 95 -1.57 2.41 10.77
N ILE A 96 -2.88 2.23 10.87
CA ILE A 96 -3.81 2.50 9.77
C ILE A 96 -3.82 3.98 9.38
N PRO A 97 -4.00 4.95 10.30
CA PRO A 97 -4.01 6.36 9.92
C PRO A 97 -2.72 6.83 9.24
N ASN A 98 -1.54 6.36 9.68
CA ASN A 98 -0.27 6.74 9.06
C ASN A 98 -0.03 6.03 7.72
N MET A 99 -0.38 4.74 7.62
CA MET A 99 -0.27 4.00 6.37
C MET A 99 -1.18 4.59 5.29
N MET A 100 -2.41 4.93 5.63
CA MET A 100 -3.34 5.53 4.68
C MET A 100 -2.88 6.91 4.21
N LYS A 101 -2.21 7.70 5.06
CA LYS A 101 -1.53 8.93 4.63
C LYS A 101 -0.37 8.66 3.67
N ALA A 102 0.35 7.54 3.80
CA ALA A 102 1.38 7.15 2.84
C ALA A 102 0.75 6.71 1.51
N VAL A 103 -0.28 5.87 1.55
CA VAL A 103 -1.04 5.44 0.36
C VAL A 103 -1.62 6.66 -0.37
N ALA A 104 -2.25 7.59 0.34
CA ALA A 104 -2.80 8.81 -0.27
C ALA A 104 -1.74 9.66 -0.99
N ARG A 105 -0.55 9.82 -0.39
CA ARG A 105 0.57 10.56 -1.02
C ARG A 105 1.04 9.89 -2.30
N VAL A 106 1.18 8.56 -2.29
CA VAL A 106 1.54 7.79 -3.48
C VAL A 106 0.49 7.97 -4.56
N LEU A 107 -0.78 7.74 -4.23
CA LEU A 107 -1.89 7.85 -5.19
C LEU A 107 -2.10 9.26 -5.73
N ALA A 108 -1.76 10.31 -4.97
CA ALA A 108 -1.84 11.70 -5.44
C ALA A 108 -0.70 12.06 -6.42
N ALA A 109 0.49 11.48 -6.23
CA ALA A 109 1.66 11.77 -7.06
C ALA A 109 1.82 10.85 -8.28
N ARG A 110 1.08 9.73 -8.31
CA ARG A 110 1.17 8.66 -9.30
C ARG A 110 -0.18 8.46 -9.97
N GLN A 111 -0.20 8.06 -11.24
CA GLN A 111 -1.44 7.87 -12.01
C GLN A 111 -1.65 6.44 -12.48
N GLU A 112 -0.70 5.56 -12.19
CA GLU A 112 -0.76 4.16 -12.59
C GLU A 112 -1.95 3.45 -11.93
N ASP A 113 -2.41 2.39 -12.61
CA ASP A 113 -3.37 1.46 -12.02
C ASP A 113 -2.80 0.90 -10.71
N ALA A 114 -3.67 0.75 -9.73
CA ALA A 114 -3.26 0.43 -8.38
C ALA A 114 -4.27 -0.47 -7.66
N ALA A 115 -3.79 -1.24 -6.69
CA ALA A 115 -4.66 -2.01 -5.80
C ALA A 115 -4.12 -2.00 -4.38
N LEU A 116 -5.00 -1.77 -3.40
CA LEU A 116 -4.70 -1.90 -1.97
C LEU A 116 -5.41 -3.15 -1.43
N VAL A 117 -4.61 -4.08 -0.90
CA VAL A 117 -5.10 -5.36 -0.36
C VAL A 117 -4.65 -5.51 1.10
N GLN A 118 -5.55 -5.95 1.97
CA GLN A 118 -5.25 -6.30 3.36
C GLN A 118 -5.08 -7.82 3.51
N ASN A 119 -3.99 -8.23 4.16
CA ASN A 119 -3.63 -9.62 4.47
C ASN A 119 -3.71 -10.57 3.26
N GLY A 120 -3.48 -10.06 2.05
CA GLY A 120 -3.61 -10.81 0.80
C GLY A 120 -5.02 -11.27 0.44
N ASN A 121 -6.05 -10.93 1.22
CA ASN A 121 -7.39 -11.51 1.06
C ASN A 121 -8.46 -10.46 0.80
N TRP A 122 -8.32 -9.23 1.31
CA TRP A 122 -9.41 -8.26 1.28
C TRP A 122 -9.05 -7.08 0.40
N LEU A 123 -9.81 -6.89 -0.68
CA LEU A 123 -9.64 -5.74 -1.54
C LEU A 123 -10.21 -4.50 -0.85
N LEU A 124 -9.42 -3.45 -0.74
CA LEU A 124 -9.83 -2.19 -0.10
C LEU A 124 -9.96 -1.06 -1.11
N LEU A 125 -9.07 -0.99 -2.09
CA LEU A 125 -9.07 0.06 -3.10
C LEU A 125 -8.54 -0.49 -4.42
N THR A 126 -9.11 -0.02 -5.52
CA THR A 126 -8.56 -0.18 -6.86
C THR A 126 -8.52 1.16 -7.57
N ARG A 127 -7.50 1.40 -8.37
CA ARG A 127 -7.51 2.38 -9.44
C ARG A 127 -7.34 1.64 -10.76
N THR A 128 -8.27 1.83 -11.68
CA THR A 128 -8.21 1.20 -13.01
C THR A 128 -8.59 2.24 -14.05
N ALA A 129 -7.72 2.44 -15.05
CA ALA A 129 -7.92 3.44 -16.10
C ALA A 129 -8.19 4.85 -15.54
N GLY A 130 -7.54 5.19 -14.42
CA GLY A 130 -7.69 6.48 -13.74
C GLY A 130 -8.90 6.61 -12.81
N GLU A 131 -9.83 5.64 -12.80
CA GLU A 131 -10.98 5.63 -11.90
C GLU A 131 -10.61 4.96 -10.57
N LEU A 132 -10.76 5.68 -9.46
CA LEU A 132 -10.50 5.16 -8.13
C LEU A 132 -11.80 4.66 -7.50
N ARG A 133 -11.80 3.39 -7.10
CA ARG A 133 -12.91 2.74 -6.41
C ARG A 133 -12.47 2.26 -5.04
N ARG A 134 -13.25 2.63 -4.02
CA ARG A 134 -13.14 2.06 -2.67
C ARG A 134 -14.06 0.84 -2.56
N HIS A 135 -13.55 -0.17 -1.88
CA HIS A 135 -14.26 -1.40 -1.53
C HIS A 135 -14.41 -1.44 0.00
N ARG A 136 -15.37 -2.21 0.50
CA ARG A 136 -15.64 -2.42 1.93
C ARG A 136 -15.84 -1.10 2.68
N PRO A 137 -16.87 -0.30 2.35
CA PRO A 137 -17.07 1.04 2.92
C PRO A 137 -17.09 1.05 4.46
N THR A 138 -17.60 -0.01 5.09
CA THR A 138 -17.60 -0.15 6.56
C THR A 138 -16.20 -0.21 7.17
N TRP A 139 -15.19 -0.72 6.44
CA TRP A 139 -13.79 -0.72 6.86
C TRP A 139 -13.24 0.71 6.95
N TRP A 140 -13.50 1.53 5.93
CA TRP A 140 -13.08 2.92 5.88
C TRP A 140 -13.69 3.75 7.02
N SER A 141 -15.00 3.60 7.22
CA SER A 141 -15.72 4.31 8.27
C SER A 141 -15.36 3.81 9.67
N HIS A 142 -15.01 2.53 9.84
CA HIS A 142 -14.53 2.00 11.12
C HIS A 142 -13.24 2.69 11.58
N TYR A 143 -12.35 3.02 10.65
CA TYR A 143 -11.10 3.72 10.93
C TYR A 143 -11.18 5.25 10.77
N GLY A 144 -12.33 5.80 10.37
CA GLY A 144 -12.54 7.25 10.23
C GLY A 144 -11.64 7.91 9.18
N ILE A 145 -11.38 7.20 8.07
CA ILE A 145 -10.43 7.58 7.02
C ILE A 145 -11.10 7.83 5.66
N ASP A 146 -12.42 7.98 5.64
CA ASP A 146 -13.20 8.12 4.40
C ASP A 146 -12.81 9.34 3.56
N ASP A 147 -12.24 10.38 4.17
CA ASP A 147 -11.85 11.62 3.51
C ASP A 147 -10.37 11.67 3.08
N LEU A 148 -9.57 10.64 3.40
CA LEU A 148 -8.13 10.64 3.09
C LEU A 148 -7.84 10.40 1.60
N ILE A 149 -8.72 9.70 0.91
CA ILE A 149 -8.58 9.40 -0.52
C ILE A 149 -9.91 9.72 -1.19
N THR A 150 -9.90 10.75 -2.03
CA THR A 150 -11.05 11.14 -2.82
C THR A 150 -11.02 10.39 -4.15
N PRO A 151 -12.10 9.67 -4.51
CA PRO A 151 -12.31 9.09 -5.84
C PRO A 151 -12.28 10.13 -6.96
#